data_AF-A0A966Y8Z3-F1
#
_entry.id   AF-A0A966Y8Z3-F1
#
_cell.length_a   1.000
_cell.length_b   1.000
_cell.length_c   1.000
_cell.angle_alpha   90.00
_cell.angle_beta   90.00
_cell.angle_gamma   90.00
#
_symmetry.space_group_name_H-M   'P 1'
#
loop_
_entity.id
_entity.type
_entity.pdbx_description
1 polymer ?
#
loop_
_entity_poly.entity_id
_entity_poly.type
_entity_poly.pdbx_seq_one_letter_code
_entity_poly.pdbx_strand_id
1 'polypeptide(L)'
;MELLSWGEIAIRSVTQLTPVWVALIITFFVSIRYKRSLGLYGKLFDSTVGMIGFALVMFWVYTGLFSTMFDLVATHDPLSQVSGMKNKVPGTPLRGAEAGDYPYYLWGG
;
A
#
# COMPACT_ATOMS: atom_id res chain seq x y z
N MET A 1 15.23 3.28 20.00
CA MET A 1 15.08 3.49 18.55
C MET A 1 15.08 4.99 18.29
N GLU A 2 15.72 5.44 17.22
CA GLU A 2 15.80 6.85 16.83
C GLU A 2 14.67 7.25 15.88
N LEU A 3 14.47 8.56 15.69
CA LEU A 3 13.49 9.09 14.76
C LEU A 3 13.89 8.77 13.32
N LEU A 4 12.95 8.31 12.49
CA LEU A 4 13.20 8.10 11.07
C LEU A 4 13.35 9.43 10.32
N SER A 5 14.25 9.45 9.34
CA SER A 5 14.32 10.52 8.35
C SER A 5 13.15 10.45 7.37
N TRP A 6 12.82 11.59 6.74
CA TRP A 6 11.77 11.66 5.71
C TRP A 6 11.98 10.68 4.55
N GLY A 7 13.24 10.45 4.15
CA GLY A 7 13.57 9.48 3.11
C GLY A 7 13.24 8.05 3.52
N GLU A 8 13.55 7.67 4.76
CA GLU A 8 13.23 6.35 5.29
C GLU A 8 11.72 6.14 5.44
N ILE A 9 10.98 7.17 5.87
CA ILE A 9 9.52 7.13 5.94
C ILE A 9 8.94 6.87 4.54
N ALA A 10 9.41 7.59 3.53
CA ALA A 10 8.95 7.42 2.16
C ALA A 10 9.27 6.02 1.62
N ILE A 11 10.51 5.55 1.78
CA ILE A 11 10.93 4.22 1.33
C ILE A 11 10.10 3.14 2.01
N ARG A 12 9.96 3.20 3.35
CA ARG A 12 9.18 2.22 4.11
C ARG A 12 7.72 2.19 3.68
N SER A 13 7.13 3.36 3.44
CA SER A 13 5.74 3.46 2.95
C SER A 13 5.58 2.81 1.58
N VAL A 14 6.51 3.06 0.66
CA VAL A 14 6.48 2.46 -0.68
C VAL A 14 6.72 0.95 -0.62
N THR A 15 7.64 0.47 0.23
CA THR A 15 7.90 -0.97 0.41
C THR A 15 6.74 -1.69 1.09
N GLN A 16 5.96 -1.02 1.95
CA GLN A 16 4.77 -1.61 2.53
C GLN A 16 3.71 -1.92 1.46
N LEU A 17 3.72 -1.16 0.35
CA LEU A 17 2.85 -1.36 -0.80
C LEU A 17 3.41 -2.38 -1.81
N THR A 18 4.54 -3.04 -1.55
CA THR A 18 5.07 -4.12 -2.42
C THR A 18 4.03 -5.15 -2.87
N PRO A 19 3.15 -5.71 -2.00
CA PRO A 19 2.11 -6.64 -2.47
C PRO A 19 1.15 -6.00 -3.49
N VAL A 20 0.79 -4.73 -3.31
CA VAL A 20 -0.05 -3.96 -4.24
C VAL A 20 0.64 -3.81 -5.59
N TRP A 21 1.91 -3.42 -5.59
CA TRP A 21 2.70 -3.25 -6.82
C TRP A 21 2.85 -4.57 -7.59
N VAL A 22 3.13 -5.67 -6.88
CA VAL A 22 3.25 -7.00 -7.49
C VAL A 22 1.93 -7.43 -8.12
N ALA A 23 0.80 -7.27 -7.41
CA ALA A 23 -0.52 -7.60 -7.94
C ALA A 23 -0.87 -6.76 -9.18
N LEU A 24 -0.58 -5.45 -9.17
CA LEU A 24 -0.77 -4.59 -10.33
C LEU A 24 0.06 -5.04 -11.52
N ILE A 25 1.35 -5.32 -11.33
CA ILE A 25 2.25 -5.77 -12.40
C ILE A 25 1.72 -7.07 -13.03
N ILE A 26 1.33 -8.05 -12.21
CA ILE A 26 0.79 -9.33 -12.69
C ILE A 26 -0.49 -9.09 -13.50
N THR A 27 -1.42 -8.29 -12.96
CA THR A 27 -2.68 -7.99 -13.64
C THR A 27 -2.45 -7.26 -14.96
N PHE A 28 -1.60 -6.24 -14.98
CA PHE A 28 -1.25 -5.54 -16.22
C PHE A 28 -0.59 -6.46 -17.24
N PHE A 29 0.34 -7.31 -16.80
CA PHE A 29 1.01 -8.26 -17.67
C PHE A 29 0.01 -9.21 -18.34
N VAL A 30 -0.89 -9.82 -17.55
CA VAL A 30 -1.93 -10.72 -18.06
C VAL A 30 -2.89 -9.97 -18.98
N SER A 31 -3.38 -8.80 -18.56
CA SER A 31 -4.35 -8.03 -19.32
C SER A 31 -3.80 -7.56 -20.67
N ILE A 32 -2.54 -7.11 -20.72
CA ILE A 32 -1.89 -6.72 -21.98
C ILE A 32 -1.62 -7.94 -22.85
N ARG A 33 -1.15 -9.05 -22.28
CA ARG A 33 -0.81 -10.28 -23.02
C ARG A 33 -2.02 -10.92 -23.70
N TYR A 34 -3.21 -10.79 -23.10
CA TYR A 34 -4.44 -11.39 -23.58
C TYR A 34 -5.48 -10.35 -24.05
N LYS A 35 -5.11 -9.09 -24.24
CA LYS A 35 -6.08 -8.03 -24.62
C LYS A 35 -6.90 -8.34 -25.86
N ARG A 36 -6.34 -9.05 -26.84
CA ARG A 36 -7.05 -9.44 -28.07
C ARG A 36 -8.16 -10.48 -27.85
N SER A 37 -8.11 -11.27 -26.78
CA SER A 37 -9.11 -12.29 -26.45
C SER A 37 -10.15 -11.83 -25.42
N LEU A 38 -9.93 -10.68 -24.75
CA LEU A 38 -10.75 -10.21 -23.64
C LEU A 38 -11.92 -9.29 -24.07
N GLY A 39 -12.16 -9.14 -25.37
CA GLY A 39 -13.28 -8.37 -25.90
C GLY A 39 -13.28 -6.91 -25.45
N LEU A 40 -14.37 -6.45 -24.82
CA LEU A 40 -14.53 -5.07 -24.34
C LEU A 40 -13.51 -4.70 -23.25
N TYR A 41 -13.16 -5.63 -22.36
CA TYR A 41 -12.13 -5.39 -21.35
C TYR A 41 -10.76 -5.14 -22.00
N GLY A 42 -10.45 -5.92 -23.04
CA GLY A 42 -9.22 -5.75 -23.82
C GLY A 42 -9.08 -4.36 -24.45
N LYS A 43 -10.19 -3.77 -24.91
CA LYS A 43 -10.20 -2.40 -25.49
C LYS A 43 -9.77 -1.33 -24.49
N LEU A 44 -9.98 -1.53 -23.19
CA LEU A 44 -9.50 -0.61 -22.15
C LEU A 44 -7.98 -0.46 -22.20
N PHE A 45 -7.27 -1.56 -22.52
CA PHE A 45 -5.81 -1.63 -22.64
C PHE A 45 -5.28 -1.21 -24.01
N ASP A 46 -6.14 -0.75 -24.92
CA ASP A 46 -5.73 -0.08 -26.16
C ASP A 46 -5.63 1.45 -26.00
N SER A 47 -6.10 2.01 -24.89
CA SER A 47 -6.03 3.44 -24.58
C SER A 47 -5.16 3.71 -23.35
N THR A 48 -4.18 4.61 -23.48
CA THR A 48 -3.32 5.04 -22.36
C THR A 48 -4.14 5.62 -21.20
N VAL A 49 -5.19 6.37 -21.51
CA VAL A 49 -6.10 6.94 -20.49
C VAL A 49 -6.84 5.84 -19.76
N GLY A 50 -7.31 4.82 -20.48
CA GLY A 50 -7.98 3.65 -19.91
C GLY A 50 -7.07 2.84 -18.98
N MET A 51 -5.82 2.63 -19.39
CA MET A 51 -4.80 1.96 -18.58
C MET A 51 -4.47 2.73 -17.30
N ILE A 52 -4.31 4.06 -17.37
CA ILE A 52 -4.03 4.88 -16.18
C ILE A 52 -5.22 4.84 -15.22
N GLY A 53 -6.46 4.98 -15.73
CA GLY A 53 -7.67 4.88 -14.91
C GLY A 53 -7.80 3.51 -14.24
N PHE A 54 -7.54 2.44 -14.99
CA PHE A 54 -7.54 1.09 -14.45
C PHE A 54 -6.47 0.89 -13.37
N ALA A 55 -5.24 1.38 -13.59
CA ALA A 55 -4.17 1.32 -12.60
C ALA A 55 -4.56 2.02 -11.30
N LEU A 56 -5.12 3.22 -11.40
CA LEU A 56 -5.53 4.02 -10.24
C LEU A 56 -6.62 3.31 -9.43
N VAL A 57 -7.67 2.81 -10.10
CA VAL A 57 -8.75 2.08 -9.42
C VAL A 57 -8.22 0.79 -8.79
N MET A 58 -7.48 -0.02 -9.56
CA MET A 58 -6.97 -1.30 -9.07
C MET A 58 -5.94 -1.14 -7.95
N PHE A 59 -5.17 -0.06 -7.96
CA PHE A 59 -4.25 0.26 -6.88
C PHE A 59 -4.99 0.35 -5.54
N TRP A 60 -6.10 1.09 -5.49
CA TRP A 60 -6.88 1.23 -4.26
C TRP A 60 -7.64 -0.04 -3.89
N VAL A 61 -8.15 -0.79 -4.88
CA VAL A 61 -8.78 -2.09 -4.65
C VAL A 61 -7.79 -3.05 -3.97
N TYR A 62 -6.58 -3.20 -4.51
CA TYR A 62 -5.56 -4.07 -3.91
C TYR A 62 -5.03 -3.53 -2.58
N THR A 63 -4.89 -2.22 -2.43
CA THR A 63 -4.48 -1.60 -1.17
C THR A 63 -5.49 -1.93 -0.06
N GLY A 64 -6.78 -1.76 -0.33
CA GLY A 64 -7.84 -2.13 0.61
C GLY A 64 -7.84 -3.63 0.91
N LEU A 65 -7.77 -4.47 -0.13
CA LEU A 65 -7.74 -5.92 -0.01
C LEU A 65 -6.58 -6.43 0.86
N PHE A 66 -5.35 -6.00 0.56
CA PHE A 66 -4.16 -6.41 1.31
C PHE A 66 -4.06 -5.76 2.69
N SER A 67 -4.73 -4.63 2.90
CA SER A 67 -4.82 -4.01 4.21
C SER A 67 -5.81 -4.71 5.14
N THR A 68 -6.91 -5.28 4.64
CA THR A 68 -8.00 -5.81 5.49
C THR A 68 -8.08 -7.33 5.54
N MET A 69 -7.75 -8.03 4.44
CA MET A 69 -7.86 -9.49 4.39
C MET A 69 -6.56 -10.21 4.75
N PHE A 70 -5.42 -9.53 4.60
CA PHE A 70 -4.10 -10.13 4.77
C PHE A 70 -3.20 -9.39 5.76
N ASP A 71 -3.66 -8.24 6.30
CA ASP A 71 -2.91 -7.38 7.22
C ASP A 71 -1.47 -7.06 6.74
N LEU A 72 -1.25 -6.98 5.42
CA LEU A 72 0.07 -6.78 4.82
C LEU A 72 0.42 -5.30 4.63
N VAL A 73 -0.58 -4.41 4.61
CA VAL A 73 -0.38 -2.99 4.28
C VAL A 73 -0.57 -2.08 5.49
N ALA A 74 -1.58 -2.32 6.33
CA ALA A 74 -1.81 -1.53 7.53
C ALA A 74 -0.66 -1.76 8.52
N THR A 75 -0.06 -0.68 9.00
CA THR A 75 1.02 -0.76 10.00
C THR A 75 0.48 -0.83 11.43
N HIS A 76 -0.71 -0.26 11.67
CA HIS A 76 -1.37 -0.22 12.97
C HIS A 76 -2.88 -0.41 12.77
N ASP A 77 -3.56 -0.98 13.75
CA ASP A 77 -5.02 -1.06 13.76
C ASP A 77 -5.60 0.36 13.87
N PRO A 78 -6.46 0.79 12.92
CA PRO A 78 -7.05 2.13 12.89
C PRO A 78 -7.91 2.48 14.11
N LEU A 79 -8.42 1.48 14.83
CA LEU A 79 -9.21 1.67 16.05
C LEU A 79 -8.37 1.59 17.32
N SER A 80 -7.19 0.98 17.25
CA SER A 80 -6.24 0.91 18.37
C SER A 80 -5.59 2.28 18.58
N GLN A 81 -5.67 2.81 19.81
CA GLN A 81 -4.96 4.03 20.19
C GLN A 81 -3.91 3.72 21.24
N VAL A 82 -2.64 3.91 20.87
CA VAL A 82 -1.53 3.72 21.81
C VAL A 82 -1.36 4.98 22.65
N SER A 83 -1.59 4.84 23.96
CA SER A 83 -1.46 5.94 24.91
C SER A 83 -0.03 6.50 24.89
N GLY A 84 0.09 7.83 24.76
CA GLY A 84 1.39 8.52 24.66
C GLY A 84 1.93 8.69 23.24
N MET A 85 1.26 8.15 22.22
CA MET A 85 1.61 8.35 20.81
C MET A 85 0.77 9.41 20.09
N LYS A 86 -0.19 10.04 20.78
CA LYS A 86 -1.02 11.13 20.23
C LYS A 86 -0.19 12.39 19.92
N ASN A 87 -0.41 12.96 18.74
CA ASN A 87 0.30 14.11 18.17
C ASN A 87 1.84 13.95 18.09
N LYS A 88 2.34 12.74 17.90
CA LYS A 88 3.76 12.48 17.66
C LYS A 88 4.13 12.70 16.20
N VAL A 89 5.33 13.23 16.01
CA VAL A 89 5.83 13.54 14.68
C VAL A 89 6.05 12.25 13.86
N PRO A 90 5.93 12.33 12.53
CA PRO A 90 6.29 11.25 11.62
C PRO A 90 7.65 10.63 11.94
N GLY A 91 7.76 9.30 11.84
CA GLY A 91 8.98 8.54 12.13
C GLY A 91 9.23 8.25 13.62
N THR A 92 8.30 8.59 14.52
CA THR A 92 8.45 8.27 15.95
C THR A 92 8.34 6.77 16.19
N PRO A 93 9.30 6.13 16.89
CA PRO A 93 9.19 4.72 17.26
C PRO A 93 7.98 4.43 18.15
N LEU A 94 7.35 3.28 17.92
CA LEU A 94 6.24 2.82 18.73
C LEU A 94 6.74 2.48 20.16
N ARG A 95 6.13 3.11 21.17
CA ARG A 95 6.46 2.83 22.58
C ARG A 95 5.86 1.49 22.98
N GLY A 96 6.71 0.54 23.35
CA GLY A 96 6.28 -0.77 23.83
C GLY A 96 5.94 -1.77 22.72
N ALA A 97 6.48 -1.60 21.51
CA ALA A 97 6.26 -2.52 20.39
C ALA A 97 6.54 -3.99 20.79
N GLU A 98 5.55 -4.86 20.60
CA GLU A 98 5.65 -6.29 20.83
C GLU A 98 6.07 -7.04 19.55
N ALA A 99 6.36 -8.34 19.67
CA ALA A 99 6.69 -9.17 18.53
C ALA A 99 5.47 -9.33 17.61
N GLY A 100 5.48 -8.60 16.48
CA GLY A 100 4.39 -8.57 15.50
C GLY A 100 3.93 -7.15 15.15
N ASP A 101 4.23 -6.17 16.01
CA ASP A 101 3.86 -4.78 15.77
C ASP A 101 4.78 -4.10 14.76
N TYR A 102 4.22 -3.16 14.00
CA TYR A 102 5.04 -2.28 13.17
C TYR A 102 5.78 -1.26 14.06
N PRO A 103 7.12 -1.18 14.01
CA PRO A 103 7.89 -0.50 15.04
C PRO A 103 7.87 1.04 15.01
N TYR A 104 7.23 1.67 14.02
CA TYR A 104 7.25 3.13 13.83
C TYR A 104 5.91 3.70 13.35
N TYR A 105 5.53 4.86 13.87
CA TYR A 105 4.49 5.70 13.26
C TYR A 105 5.08 6.44 12.05
N LEU A 106 4.98 5.83 10.86
CA LEU A 106 5.56 6.38 9.63
C LEU A 106 5.13 7.82 9.37
N TRP A 107 3.82 8.11 9.45
CA TRP A 107 3.24 9.42 9.15
C TRP A 107 2.72 10.18 10.39
N GLY A 108 3.11 9.74 11.58
CA GLY A 108 2.65 10.30 12.85
C GLY A 108 1.28 9.77 13.28
N GLY A 109 0.84 10.21 14.46
CA GLY A 109 -0.42 9.84 15.12
C GLY A 109 -0.69 10.77 16.30
#